data_AF-A0A2G8JN40-F1
#
_entry.id   AF-A0A2G8JN40-F1
#
_cell.length_a   1.000
_cell.length_b   1.000
_cell.length_c   1.000
_cell.angle_alpha   90.00
_cell.angle_beta   90.00
_cell.angle_gamma   90.00
#
_symmetry.space_group_name_H-M   'P 1'
#
loop_
_entity.id
_entity.type
_entity.pdbx_description
1 polymer ?
#
loop_
_entity_poly.entity_id
_entity_poly.type
_entity_poly.pdbx_seq_one_letter_code
_entity_poly.pdbx_strand_id
1 'polypeptide(L)'
;MKQTVYSTGRRMLDIIDLAIFDFLMGNMDRHSYYVFKYFGNYSTIFNFDHGRGFGRYQTDELSCLVPLTQCCIIRKSTFQRLLILQKDEYKLGDVMRESLSTDIIAPVLYEAHYAALDRRLGIIINAVRKCTSNAKNIDEVLKPEPLMPNVEEREEIFDNSSDQSNK
;
A
#
# COMPACT_ATOMS: atom_id res chain seq x y z
N MET A 1 -11.36 -26.07 4.73
CA MET A 1 -10.92 -25.22 3.61
C MET A 1 -9.45 -24.90 3.79
N LYS A 2 -8.62 -24.93 2.73
CA LYS A 2 -7.19 -24.62 2.83
C LYS A 2 -7.03 -23.12 3.08
N GLN A 3 -6.55 -22.74 4.25
CA GLN A 3 -6.32 -21.35 4.64
C GLN A 3 -5.23 -20.76 3.72
N THR A 4 -5.59 -19.75 2.93
CA THR A 4 -4.65 -19.10 2.00
C THR A 4 -3.96 -17.94 2.70
N VAL A 5 -2.75 -17.60 2.25
CA VAL A 5 -1.94 -16.50 2.80
C VAL A 5 -2.72 -15.17 2.83
N TYR A 6 -3.67 -14.97 1.90
CA TYR A 6 -4.45 -13.73 1.80
C TYR A 6 -5.71 -13.70 2.65
N SER A 7 -6.11 -14.85 3.22
CA SER A 7 -7.34 -14.94 4.03
C SER A 7 -7.15 -14.57 5.50
N THR A 8 -5.90 -14.50 5.97
CA THR A 8 -5.56 -14.21 7.37
C THR A 8 -4.39 -13.25 7.48
N GLY A 9 -4.11 -12.76 8.68
CA GLY A 9 -3.00 -11.86 8.96
C GLY A 9 -3.14 -10.51 8.26
N ARG A 10 -2.01 -9.96 7.79
CA ARG A 10 -1.93 -8.61 7.22
C ARG A 10 -1.74 -8.56 5.71
N ARG A 11 -1.48 -9.71 5.07
CA ARG A 11 -0.92 -9.78 3.72
C ARG A 11 -1.78 -9.08 2.68
N MET A 12 -3.10 -9.30 2.71
CA MET A 12 -3.98 -8.67 1.73
C MET A 12 -3.97 -7.15 1.84
N LEU A 13 -4.04 -6.62 3.07
CA LEU A 13 -3.99 -5.18 3.30
C LEU A 13 -2.63 -4.58 2.93
N ASP A 14 -1.51 -5.31 3.11
CA ASP A 14 -0.20 -4.88 2.62
C ASP A 14 -0.15 -4.78 1.10
N ILE A 15 -0.77 -5.74 0.39
CA ILE A 15 -0.85 -5.70 -1.08
C ILE A 15 -1.66 -4.49 -1.54
N ILE A 16 -2.75 -4.13 -0.85
CA ILE A 16 -3.51 -2.93 -1.18
C ILE A 16 -2.68 -1.66 -0.98
N ASP A 17 -1.98 -1.55 0.14
CA ASP A 17 -1.14 -0.37 0.40
C ASP A 17 0.01 -0.27 -0.61
N LEU A 18 0.62 -1.41 -0.98
CA LEU A 18 1.64 -1.45 -2.03
C LEU A 18 1.08 -1.05 -3.40
N ALA A 19 -0.13 -1.51 -3.75
CA ALA A 19 -0.80 -1.15 -4.99
C ALA A 19 -1.12 0.36 -5.05
N ILE A 20 -1.52 0.97 -3.93
CA ILE A 20 -1.69 2.42 -3.81
C ILE A 20 -0.35 3.14 -4.02
N PHE A 21 0.71 2.65 -3.39
CA PHE A 21 2.05 3.23 -3.53
C PHE A 21 2.57 3.14 -4.96
N ASP A 22 2.45 1.98 -5.60
CA ASP A 22 2.82 1.75 -6.99
C ASP A 22 1.98 2.63 -7.94
N PHE A 23 0.68 2.82 -7.68
CA PHE A 23 -0.16 3.74 -8.47
C PHE A 23 0.30 5.20 -8.37
N LEU A 24 0.63 5.68 -7.17
CA LEU A 24 1.12 7.05 -6.98
C LEU A 24 2.37 7.32 -7.83
N MET A 25 3.29 6.35 -7.90
CA MET A 25 4.50 6.46 -8.71
C MET A 25 4.25 6.11 -10.19
N GLY A 26 3.21 5.35 -10.52
CA GLY A 26 2.99 4.77 -11.84
C GLY A 26 3.90 3.57 -12.13
N ASN A 27 4.26 2.79 -11.09
CA ASN A 27 5.06 1.58 -11.22
C ASN A 27 4.18 0.38 -11.56
N MET A 28 4.30 -0.15 -12.78
CA MET A 28 3.52 -1.32 -13.23
C MET A 28 4.28 -2.64 -13.11
N ASP A 29 5.53 -2.63 -12.64
CA ASP A 29 6.39 -3.82 -12.66
C ASP A 29 6.35 -4.62 -11.34
N ARG A 30 5.28 -4.48 -10.56
CA ARG A 30 5.10 -5.22 -9.31
C ARG A 30 4.65 -6.65 -9.57
N HIS A 31 5.58 -7.49 -10.01
CA HIS A 31 5.33 -8.92 -10.26
C HIS A 31 5.63 -9.81 -9.04
N SER A 32 6.31 -9.28 -8.03
CA SER A 32 6.70 -10.02 -6.82
C SER A 32 6.82 -9.09 -5.62
N TYR A 33 6.74 -9.69 -4.44
CA TYR A 33 6.94 -9.00 -3.16
C TYR A 33 7.71 -9.91 -2.21
N TYR A 34 8.42 -9.30 -1.27
CA TYR A 34 9.26 -10.01 -0.31
C TYR A 34 8.74 -9.76 1.11
N VAL A 35 8.97 -10.74 1.98
CA VAL A 35 8.60 -10.70 3.40
C VAL A 35 9.68 -11.37 4.23
N PHE A 36 9.79 -11.03 5.51
CA PHE A 36 10.58 -11.80 6.44
C PHE A 36 9.86 -13.12 6.74
N LYS A 37 10.44 -14.25 6.32
CA LYS A 37 9.89 -15.60 6.60
C LYS A 37 9.62 -15.81 8.09
N TYR A 38 10.48 -15.26 8.94
CA TYR A 38 10.42 -15.38 10.40
C TYR A 38 9.07 -14.96 11.01
N PHE A 39 8.40 -13.94 10.44
CA PHE A 39 7.10 -13.47 10.96
C PHE A 39 5.89 -14.02 10.18
N GLY A 40 6.11 -14.95 9.24
CA GLY A 40 5.05 -15.62 8.48
C GLY A 40 4.06 -14.65 7.84
N ASN A 41 2.76 -14.85 8.12
CA ASN A 41 1.68 -14.04 7.54
C ASN A 41 1.46 -12.67 8.23
N TYR A 42 2.25 -12.39 9.27
CA TYR A 42 2.27 -11.11 9.99
C TYR A 42 3.48 -10.24 9.65
N SER A 43 4.39 -10.73 8.79
CA SER A 43 5.45 -9.92 8.21
C SER A 43 4.88 -8.83 7.30
N THR A 44 5.47 -7.63 7.39
CA THR A 44 5.27 -6.59 6.39
C THR A 44 5.85 -6.99 5.04
N ILE A 45 5.30 -6.43 3.97
CA ILE A 45 5.93 -6.43 2.65
C ILE A 45 7.05 -5.40 2.61
N PHE A 46 8.17 -5.74 1.95
CA PHE A 46 9.20 -4.78 1.61
C PHE A 46 8.84 -3.96 0.38
N ASN A 47 8.97 -2.64 0.50
CA ASN A 47 8.87 -1.72 -0.63
C ASN A 47 10.27 -1.58 -1.25
N PHE A 48 10.56 -2.32 -2.31
CA PHE A 48 11.81 -2.23 -3.08
C PHE A 48 11.51 -2.29 -4.60
N ASP A 49 12.55 -2.07 -5.41
CA ASP A 49 12.48 -2.08 -6.88
C ASP A 49 11.50 -1.05 -7.46
N HIS A 50 11.79 0.22 -7.20
CA HIS A 50 10.98 1.36 -7.65
C HIS A 50 11.55 2.06 -8.89
N GLY A 51 12.58 1.48 -9.53
CA GLY A 51 13.29 2.12 -10.65
C GLY A 51 12.42 2.37 -11.90
N ARG A 52 11.26 1.72 -11.98
CA ARG A 52 10.26 1.91 -13.04
C ARG A 52 9.11 2.84 -12.65
N GLY A 53 9.18 3.46 -11.47
CA GLY A 53 8.28 4.55 -11.08
C GLY A 53 8.62 5.86 -11.77
N PHE A 54 7.70 6.82 -11.73
CA PHE A 54 7.86 8.19 -12.22
C PHE A 54 8.27 8.30 -13.70
N GLY A 55 7.96 7.31 -14.54
CA GLY A 55 8.25 7.38 -15.99
C GLY A 55 7.31 8.29 -16.78
N ARG A 56 6.08 8.51 -16.29
CA ARG A 56 5.05 9.35 -16.96
C ARG A 56 4.28 10.17 -15.94
N TYR A 57 4.16 11.49 -16.15
CA TYR A 57 3.36 12.39 -15.30
C TYR A 57 2.01 12.78 -15.93
N GLN A 58 1.86 12.64 -17.26
CA GLN A 58 0.65 13.02 -18.00
C GLN A 58 -0.42 11.92 -17.98
N THR A 59 -0.01 10.67 -17.76
CA THR A 59 -0.90 9.50 -17.75
C THR A 59 -0.94 8.86 -16.37
N ASP A 60 -2.07 8.27 -16.03
CA ASP A 60 -2.29 7.55 -14.77
C ASP A 60 -2.63 6.10 -15.08
N GLU A 61 -1.81 5.17 -14.57
CA GLU A 61 -1.94 3.74 -14.85
C GLU A 61 -2.96 3.10 -13.90
N LEU A 62 -4.26 3.21 -14.24
CA LEU A 62 -5.36 2.74 -13.39
C LEU A 62 -5.32 1.24 -13.09
N SER A 63 -4.60 0.45 -13.90
CA SER A 63 -4.36 -0.97 -13.67
C SER A 63 -3.68 -1.25 -12.32
N CYS A 64 -2.82 -0.34 -11.83
CA CYS A 64 -2.20 -0.45 -10.52
C CYS A 64 -3.23 -0.42 -9.37
N LEU A 65 -4.38 0.26 -9.54
CA LEU A 65 -5.44 0.33 -8.52
C LEU A 65 -6.45 -0.82 -8.58
N VAL A 66 -6.28 -1.78 -9.49
CA VAL A 66 -7.18 -2.92 -9.61
C VAL A 66 -7.31 -3.69 -8.28
N PRO A 67 -6.24 -3.97 -7.51
CA PRO A 67 -6.38 -4.60 -6.19
C PRO A 67 -7.31 -3.84 -5.24
N LEU A 68 -7.18 -2.50 -5.16
CA LEU A 68 -8.03 -1.67 -4.31
C LEU A 68 -9.49 -1.73 -4.77
N THR A 69 -9.74 -1.58 -6.07
CA THR A 69 -11.10 -1.50 -6.62
C THR A 69 -11.82 -2.84 -6.66
N GLN A 70 -11.10 -3.96 -6.77
CA GLN A 70 -11.69 -5.30 -6.75
C GLN A 70 -11.92 -5.80 -5.32
N CYS A 71 -10.93 -5.63 -4.43
CA CYS A 71 -11.07 -6.11 -3.05
C CYS A 71 -11.94 -5.17 -2.22
N CYS A 72 -11.98 -3.86 -2.53
CA CYS A 72 -12.67 -2.83 -1.77
C CYS A 72 -12.39 -2.91 -0.26
N ILE A 73 -11.13 -3.14 0.12
CA ILE A 73 -10.65 -3.06 1.49
C ILE A 73 -9.40 -2.19 1.54
N ILE A 74 -9.19 -1.47 2.64
CA ILE A 74 -8.01 -0.63 2.90
C ILE A 74 -7.83 -0.48 4.40
N ARG A 75 -6.60 -0.29 4.87
CA ARG A 75 -6.35 0.08 6.26
C ARG A 75 -6.97 1.44 6.58
N LYS A 76 -7.67 1.52 7.70
CA LYS A 76 -8.24 2.77 8.20
C LYS A 76 -7.14 3.83 8.40
N SER A 77 -5.97 3.45 8.92
CA SER A 77 -4.88 4.40 9.12
C SER A 77 -4.30 4.92 7.80
N THR A 78 -4.19 4.07 6.78
CA THR A 78 -3.75 4.48 5.43
C THR A 78 -4.75 5.48 4.84
N PHE A 79 -6.05 5.18 4.86
CA PHE A 79 -7.05 6.09 4.32
C PHE A 79 -7.08 7.45 5.04
N GLN A 80 -6.95 7.45 6.37
CA GLN A 80 -6.87 8.69 7.16
C GLN A 80 -5.66 9.56 6.77
N ARG A 81 -4.48 8.95 6.56
CA ARG A 81 -3.29 9.67 6.09
C ARG A 81 -3.48 10.24 4.69
N LEU A 82 -4.08 9.48 3.78
CA LEU A 82 -4.40 9.96 2.42
C LEU A 82 -5.35 11.17 2.45
N LEU A 83 -6.35 11.16 3.34
CA LEU A 83 -7.26 12.31 3.52
C LEU A 83 -6.54 13.56 4.07
N ILE A 84 -5.53 13.38 4.94
CA ILE A 84 -4.70 14.50 5.41
C ILE A 84 -3.89 15.07 4.25
N LEU A 85 -3.25 14.21 3.45
CA LEU A 85 -2.43 14.61 2.31
C LEU A 85 -3.22 15.24 1.14
N GLN A 86 -4.55 15.15 1.17
CA GLN A 86 -5.43 15.82 0.20
C GLN A 86 -5.69 17.29 0.57
N LYS A 87 -5.49 17.68 1.83
CA LYS A 87 -5.76 19.04 2.28
C LYS A 87 -4.76 20.03 1.70
N ASP A 88 -5.20 21.27 1.48
CA ASP A 88 -4.36 22.32 0.89
C ASP A 88 -3.11 22.62 1.73
N GLU A 89 -3.16 22.45 3.05
CA GLU A 89 -2.00 22.69 3.92
C GLU A 89 -0.95 21.56 3.88
N TYR A 90 -1.31 20.37 3.36
CA TYR A 90 -0.47 19.17 3.41
C TYR A 90 -0.47 18.41 2.07
N LYS A 91 -0.63 19.11 0.95
CA LYS A 91 -0.68 18.49 -0.38
C LYS A 91 0.50 17.52 -0.58
N LEU A 92 0.18 16.32 -1.03
CA LEU A 92 1.17 15.26 -1.23
C LEU A 92 2.34 15.72 -2.11
N GLY A 93 2.06 16.44 -3.20
CA GLY A 93 3.08 16.99 -4.09
C GLY A 93 4.05 17.93 -3.36
N ASP A 94 3.54 18.83 -2.51
CA ASP A 94 4.33 19.81 -1.78
C ASP A 94 5.15 19.16 -0.66
N VAL A 95 4.55 18.25 0.10
CA VAL A 95 5.24 17.46 1.13
C VAL A 95 6.37 16.61 0.51
N MET A 96 6.12 16.01 -0.66
CA MET A 96 7.14 15.22 -1.37
C MET A 96 8.27 16.12 -1.87
N ARG A 97 7.95 17.29 -2.40
CA ARG A 97 8.93 18.28 -2.87
C ARG A 97 9.84 18.73 -1.74
N GLU A 98 9.26 19.08 -0.59
CA GLU A 98 10.02 19.49 0.60
C GLU A 98 10.93 18.36 1.09
N SER A 99 10.40 17.14 1.21
CA SER A 99 11.17 15.95 1.63
C SER A 99 12.37 15.66 0.72
N LEU A 100 12.22 15.84 -0.59
CA LEU A 100 13.29 15.60 -1.58
C LEU A 100 14.27 16.77 -1.71
N SER A 101 13.96 17.95 -1.15
CA SER A 101 14.78 19.15 -1.35
C SER A 101 16.14 19.07 -0.67
N THR A 102 16.28 18.21 0.34
CA THR A 102 17.53 18.01 1.09
C THR A 102 18.44 16.95 0.48
N ASP A 103 18.00 16.26 -0.58
CA ASP A 103 18.83 15.26 -1.25
C ASP A 103 19.93 15.93 -2.07
N ILE A 104 21.12 15.33 -2.09
CA ILE A 104 22.28 15.83 -2.84
C ILE A 104 22.04 15.88 -4.35
N ILE A 105 21.12 15.07 -4.88
CA ILE A 105 20.78 15.04 -6.31
C ILE A 105 19.57 15.93 -6.65
N ALA A 106 19.12 16.76 -5.72
CA ALA A 106 17.99 17.66 -5.96
C ALA A 106 18.21 18.56 -7.19
N PRO A 107 17.18 18.77 -8.04
CA PRO A 107 15.84 18.21 -7.94
C PRO A 107 15.77 16.73 -8.33
N VAL A 108 15.22 15.88 -7.44
CA VAL A 108 15.10 14.43 -7.66
C VAL A 108 13.99 14.07 -8.65
N LEU A 109 12.85 14.78 -8.59
CA LEU A 109 11.71 14.60 -9.49
C LEU A 109 11.47 15.85 -10.31
N TYR A 110 11.04 15.66 -11.56
CA TYR A 110 10.59 16.76 -12.40
C TYR A 110 9.27 17.33 -11.88
N GLU A 111 9.13 18.66 -11.93
CA GLU A 111 8.05 19.44 -11.31
C GLU A 111 6.65 18.90 -11.59
N ALA A 112 6.39 18.46 -12.83
CA ALA A 112 5.09 17.95 -13.23
C ALA A 112 4.67 16.65 -12.51
N HIS A 113 5.62 15.90 -11.92
CA HIS A 113 5.30 14.72 -11.12
C HIS A 113 4.66 15.06 -9.78
N TYR A 114 4.98 16.21 -9.18
CA TYR A 114 4.32 16.64 -7.93
C TYR A 114 2.83 16.90 -8.18
N ALA A 115 2.49 17.62 -9.26
CA ALA A 115 1.09 17.80 -9.66
C ALA A 115 0.40 16.47 -10.03
N ALA A 116 1.14 15.52 -10.62
CA ALA A 116 0.60 14.18 -10.90
C ALA A 116 0.30 13.40 -9.61
N LEU A 117 1.12 13.51 -8.56
CA LEU A 117 0.87 12.88 -7.26
C LEU A 117 -0.44 13.36 -6.65
N ASP A 118 -0.70 14.67 -6.65
CA ASP A 118 -1.95 15.23 -6.11
C ASP A 118 -3.18 14.76 -6.90
N ARG A 119 -3.08 14.73 -8.24
CA ARG A 119 -4.14 14.19 -9.11
C ARG A 119 -4.41 12.72 -8.81
N ARG A 120 -3.37 11.90 -8.73
CA ARG A 120 -3.46 10.46 -8.43
C ARG A 120 -4.03 10.21 -7.03
N LEU A 121 -3.65 11.00 -6.03
CA LEU A 121 -4.23 10.93 -4.69
C LEU A 121 -5.75 11.16 -4.73
N GLY A 122 -6.22 12.14 -5.52
CA GLY A 122 -7.64 12.37 -5.75
C GLY A 122 -8.37 11.14 -6.33
N ILE A 123 -7.73 10.45 -7.29
CA ILE A 123 -8.27 9.22 -7.88
C ILE A 123 -8.39 8.11 -6.82
N ILE A 124 -7.35 7.90 -6.00
CA ILE A 124 -7.37 6.91 -4.91
C ILE A 124 -8.52 7.18 -3.94
N ILE A 125 -8.65 8.42 -3.47
CA ILE A 125 -9.69 8.80 -2.50
C ILE A 125 -11.09 8.58 -3.10
N ASN A 126 -11.30 8.92 -4.37
CA ASN A 126 -12.56 8.67 -5.05
C ASN A 126 -12.86 7.17 -5.21
N ALA A 127 -11.84 6.35 -5.48
CA ALA A 127 -12.00 4.89 -5.52
C ALA A 127 -12.42 4.32 -4.16
N VAL A 128 -11.78 4.76 -3.06
CA VAL A 128 -12.17 4.34 -1.70
C VAL A 128 -13.58 4.80 -1.37
N ARG A 129 -13.94 6.06 -1.68
CA ARG A 129 -15.30 6.59 -1.46
C ARG A 129 -16.35 5.76 -2.19
N LYS A 130 -16.09 5.36 -3.44
CA LYS A 130 -16.97 4.47 -4.21
C LYS A 130 -17.12 3.09 -3.56
N CYS A 131 -16.04 2.51 -3.03
CA CYS A 131 -16.14 1.27 -2.27
C CYS A 131 -17.02 1.47 -1.01
N THR A 132 -16.80 2.55 -0.25
CA THR A 132 -17.57 2.82 0.98
C THR A 132 -19.05 3.11 0.71
N SER A 133 -19.40 3.76 -0.40
CA SER A 133 -20.81 4.05 -0.75
C SER A 133 -21.59 2.81 -1.15
N ASN A 134 -20.90 1.78 -1.66
CA ASN A 134 -21.51 0.53 -2.10
C ASN A 134 -21.54 -0.54 -1.00
N ALA A 135 -20.80 -0.34 0.09
CA ALA A 135 -20.73 -1.27 1.21
C ALA A 135 -21.96 -1.14 2.12
N LYS A 136 -22.36 -2.23 2.77
CA LYS A 136 -23.44 -2.20 3.77
C LYS A 136 -22.96 -1.60 5.08
N ASN A 137 -21.70 -1.84 5.43
CA ASN A 137 -21.02 -1.27 6.58
C ASN A 137 -19.65 -0.73 6.15
N ILE A 138 -19.29 0.45 6.64
CA ILE A 138 -17.98 1.07 6.36
C ILE A 138 -16.80 0.20 6.83
N ASP A 139 -16.97 -0.60 7.88
CA ASP A 139 -15.95 -1.52 8.40
C ASP A 139 -15.70 -2.73 7.46
N GLU A 140 -16.57 -2.94 6.47
CA GLU A 140 -16.29 -3.89 5.38
C GLU A 140 -15.13 -3.40 4.52
N VAL A 141 -14.97 -2.08 4.38
CA VAL A 141 -13.95 -1.43 3.55
C VAL A 141 -12.78 -0.93 4.40
N LEU A 142 -13.06 -0.17 5.45
CA LEU A 142 -12.04 0.43 6.32
C LEU A 142 -11.65 -0.57 7.42
N LYS A 143 -10.65 -1.40 7.12
CA LYS A 143 -10.18 -2.44 8.04
C LYS A 143 -9.33 -1.84 9.16
N PRO A 144 -9.45 -2.36 10.40
CA PRO A 144 -8.56 -2.01 11.49
C PRO A 144 -7.13 -2.47 11.20
N GLU A 145 -6.18 -2.00 12.00
CA GLU A 145 -4.79 -2.44 11.88
C GLU A 145 -4.66 -3.94 12.21
N PRO A 146 -3.93 -4.72 11.38
CA PRO A 146 -3.62 -6.10 11.71
C PRO A 146 -2.74 -6.16 12.95
N LEU A 147 -3.23 -6.81 13.99
CA LEU A 147 -2.46 -7.03 15.21
C LEU A 147 -1.50 -8.21 15.01
N MET A 148 -0.29 -8.06 15.54
CA MET A 148 0.61 -9.20 15.69
C MET A 148 0.03 -10.14 16.75
N PRO A 149 0.09 -11.46 16.52
CA PRO A 149 -0.32 -12.45 17.51
C PRO A 149 0.52 -12.34 18.80
N ASN A 150 -0.03 -12.82 19.91
CA ASN A 150 0.62 -12.76 21.22
C ASN A 150 1.90 -13.61 21.26
N VAL A 151 2.70 -13.52 22.33
CA VAL A 151 3.99 -14.24 22.44
C VAL A 151 3.80 -15.76 22.35
N GLU A 152 2.77 -16.30 22.98
CA GLU A 152 2.43 -17.75 22.94
C GLU A 152 2.07 -18.21 21.52
N GLU A 153 1.27 -17.42 20.80
CA GLU A 153 0.91 -17.69 19.39
C GLU A 153 2.10 -17.51 18.42
N ARG A 154 3.13 -16.75 18.82
CA ARG A 154 4.38 -16.62 18.05
C ARG A 154 5.20 -17.89 18.10
N GLU A 155 5.31 -18.54 19.26
CA GLU A 155 6.01 -19.83 19.42
C GLU A 155 5.39 -20.92 18.54
N GLU A 156 4.06 -20.99 18.44
CA GLU A 156 3.39 -21.92 17.51
C GLU A 156 3.64 -21.60 16.03
N ILE A 157 3.75 -20.31 15.66
CA ILE A 157 4.14 -19.91 14.29
C ILE A 157 5.60 -20.29 14.02
N PHE A 158 6.48 -20.16 15.02
CA PHE A 158 7.88 -20.53 14.91
C PHE A 158 8.04 -22.02 14.64
N ASP A 159 7.44 -22.88 15.44
CA ASP A 159 7.53 -24.35 15.30
C ASP A 159 7.00 -24.82 13.93
N ASN A 160 5.89 -24.24 13.46
CA ASN A 160 5.32 -24.56 12.15
C ASN A 160 6.16 -24.03 10.96
N SER A 161 6.98 -22.99 11.16
CA SER A 161 7.83 -22.42 10.11
C SER A 161 9.17 -23.17 9.95
N SER A 162 9.68 -23.77 11.03
CA SER A 162 10.84 -24.67 11.03
C SER A 162 10.56 -25.97 10.28
N ASP A 163 9.35 -26.52 10.40
CA ASP A 163 8.95 -27.74 9.70
C ASP A 163 8.80 -27.57 8.18
N GLN A 164 8.63 -26.34 7.69
CA GLN A 164 8.65 -26.03 6.25
C GLN A 164 10.06 -25.74 5.70
N SER A 165 11.11 -25.97 6.48
CA SER A 165 12.52 -25.88 6.02
C SER A 165 13.10 -27.22 5.55
N ASN A 166 12.42 -28.33 5.85
CA ASN A 166 12.88 -29.70 5.57
C ASN A 166 12.10 -30.40 4.43
N LYS A 167 11.49 -29.63 3.53
CA LYS A 167 10.89 -30.14 2.29
C LYS A 167 11.15 -29.23 1.10
#